data_AF-A0A379WDN8-F1
#
_entry.id   AF-A0A379WDN8-F1
#
_cell.length_a   1.000
_cell.length_b   1.000
_cell.length_c   1.000
_cell.angle_alpha   90.00
_cell.angle_beta   90.00
_cell.angle_gamma   90.00
#
_symmetry.space_group_name_H-M   'P 1'
#
loop_
_entity.id
_entity.type
_entity.pdbx_description
1 polymer ?
#
loop_
_entity_poly.entity_id
_entity_poly.type
_entity_poly.pdbx_seq_one_letter_code
_entity_poly.pdbx_strand_id
1 'polypeptide(L)'
;MALIGQALIRDVPNEYAVYKEKEFTFNGIRQLNVTVCCGINSLNVDGIKTGHTSKAGYNLVASATEGQMRLISAVMGGRTYKGRETESKKLLTWGFRFFETVNPLKAGKEFASEPAWFGNTDRASLALIKTFT
;
A
#
# COMPACT_ATOMS: atom_id res chain seq x y z
N MET A 1 1.43 -10.58 -5.70
CA MET A 1 1.07 -9.24 -6.20
C MET A 1 1.04 -8.18 -5.11
N ALA A 2 0.35 -8.40 -3.98
CA ALA A 2 0.31 -7.41 -2.88
C ALA A 2 1.70 -7.05 -2.32
N LEU A 3 2.58 -8.04 -2.09
CA LEU A 3 3.95 -7.81 -1.61
C LEU A 3 4.80 -6.96 -2.58
N ILE A 4 4.60 -7.13 -3.88
CA ILE A 4 5.30 -6.32 -4.90
C ILE A 4 4.77 -4.88 -4.84
N GLY A 5 3.45 -4.70 -4.70
CA GLY A 5 2.86 -3.39 -4.47
C GLY A 5 3.41 -2.71 -3.21
N GLN A 6 3.58 -3.45 -2.12
CA GLN A 6 4.20 -2.95 -0.90
C GLN A 6 5.66 -2.54 -1.12
N ALA A 7 6.44 -3.37 -1.82
CA ALA A 7 7.84 -3.06 -2.14
C ALA A 7 7.96 -1.82 -3.04
N LEU A 8 7.07 -1.64 -4.02
CA LEU A 8 7.05 -0.43 -4.85
C LEU A 8 6.86 0.84 -4.02
N ILE A 9 5.92 0.81 -3.08
CA ILE A 9 5.61 1.94 -2.21
C ILE A 9 6.77 2.23 -1.24
N ARG A 10 7.41 1.17 -0.72
CA ARG A 10 8.47 1.26 0.29
C ARG A 10 9.84 1.62 -0.29
N ASP A 11 10.24 0.93 -1.35
CA ASP A 11 11.62 0.93 -1.85
C ASP A 11 11.83 1.95 -2.98
N VAL A 12 10.79 2.23 -3.79
CA VAL A 12 10.88 3.14 -4.95
C VAL A 12 9.72 4.14 -4.99
N PRO A 13 9.59 5.03 -3.98
CA PRO A 13 8.46 5.96 -3.88
C PRO A 13 8.36 6.95 -5.04
N ASN A 14 9.49 7.31 -5.66
CA ASN A 14 9.51 8.20 -6.83
C ASN A 14 8.84 7.54 -8.05
N GLU A 15 9.09 6.25 -8.28
CA GLU A 15 8.44 5.49 -9.35
C GLU A 15 6.97 5.25 -9.00
N TYR A 16 6.67 4.98 -7.73
CA TYR A 16 5.31 4.80 -7.28
C TYR A 16 4.41 6.02 -7.53
N ALA A 17 4.99 7.23 -7.43
CA ALA A 17 4.26 8.47 -7.64
C ALA A 17 3.64 8.60 -9.03
N VAL A 18 4.15 7.89 -10.05
CA VAL A 18 3.62 7.91 -11.42
C VAL A 18 2.24 7.22 -11.49
N TYR A 19 1.98 6.22 -10.63
CA TYR A 19 0.72 5.46 -10.69
C TYR A 19 -0.53 6.29 -10.36
N LYS A 20 -0.38 7.44 -9.71
CA LYS A 20 -1.48 8.37 -9.39
C LYS A 20 -1.83 9.31 -10.54
N GLU A 21 -0.99 9.39 -11.58
CA GLU A 21 -1.23 10.24 -12.74
C GLU A 21 -2.46 9.75 -13.51
N LYS A 22 -3.39 10.67 -13.81
CA LYS A 22 -4.66 10.34 -14.47
C LYS A 22 -4.52 10.15 -15.97
N GLU A 23 -3.58 10.88 -16.57
CA GLU A 23 -3.34 10.86 -18.00
C GLU A 23 -1.85 11.08 -18.29
N PHE A 24 -1.39 10.49 -19.38
CA PHE A 24 -0.05 10.64 -19.90
C PHE A 24 -0.12 10.80 -21.41
N THR A 25 0.74 11.64 -21.99
CA THR A 25 0.79 11.85 -23.45
C THR A 25 2.04 11.20 -24.00
N PHE A 26 1.85 10.22 -24.89
CA PHE A 26 2.93 9.57 -25.61
C PHE A 26 2.79 9.82 -27.10
N ASN A 27 3.84 10.31 -27.74
CA ASN A 27 3.87 10.56 -29.18
C ASN A 27 2.67 11.41 -29.67
N GLY A 28 2.30 12.44 -28.90
CA GLY A 28 1.16 13.32 -29.20
C GLY A 28 -0.22 12.73 -28.91
N ILE A 29 -0.31 11.47 -28.48
CA ILE A 29 -1.58 10.79 -28.16
C ILE A 29 -1.75 10.74 -26.64
N ARG A 30 -2.85 11.33 -26.16
CA ARG A 30 -3.24 11.30 -24.76
C ARG A 30 -3.82 9.95 -24.37
N GLN A 31 -3.28 9.35 -23.32
CA GLN A 31 -3.68 8.07 -22.76
C GLN A 31 -4.14 8.25 -21.32
N LEU A 32 -5.27 7.63 -20.98
CA LEU A 32 -5.86 7.69 -19.65
C LEU A 32 -5.37 6.49 -18.82
N ASN A 33 -5.08 6.75 -17.55
CA ASN A 33 -4.74 5.70 -16.59
C ASN A 33 -6.02 4.95 -16.18
N VAL A 34 -6.11 3.70 -16.64
CA VAL A 34 -7.26 2.83 -16.39
C VAL A 34 -7.45 2.54 -14.90
N THR A 35 -6.39 2.56 -14.08
CA THR A 35 -6.45 2.23 -12.64
C THR A 35 -7.07 3.36 -11.82
N VAL A 36 -6.63 4.59 -12.03
CA VAL A 36 -7.13 5.78 -11.32
C VAL A 36 -8.50 6.24 -11.87
N CYS A 37 -8.79 5.92 -13.14
CA CYS A 37 -10.06 6.25 -13.79
C CYS A 37 -11.22 5.32 -13.39
N CYS A 38 -10.99 4.23 -12.66
CA CYS A 38 -12.00 3.26 -12.17
C CYS A 38 -13.08 3.82 -11.22
N GLY A 39 -13.20 5.15 -11.07
CA GLY A 39 -14.32 5.74 -10.33
C GLY A 39 -14.38 5.40 -8.83
N ILE A 40 -13.26 4.98 -8.21
CA ILE A 40 -13.15 4.88 -6.75
C ILE A 40 -12.93 6.28 -6.17
N ASN A 41 -13.80 7.24 -6.51
CA ASN A 41 -13.70 8.64 -6.08
C ASN A 41 -13.95 8.81 -4.58
N SER A 42 -14.51 7.80 -3.91
CA SER A 42 -14.84 7.83 -2.49
C SER A 42 -13.68 7.45 -1.57
N LEU A 43 -12.51 7.05 -2.11
CA LEU A 43 -11.33 6.68 -1.35
C LEU A 43 -10.11 7.39 -1.96
N ASN A 44 -9.10 7.69 -1.15
CA ASN A 44 -7.83 8.23 -1.65
C ASN A 44 -6.99 7.10 -2.26
N VAL A 45 -7.37 6.65 -3.47
CA VAL A 45 -6.67 5.61 -4.23
C VAL A 45 -5.52 6.23 -5.02
N ASP A 46 -4.31 5.73 -4.80
CA ASP A 46 -3.08 6.27 -5.41
C ASP A 46 -2.31 5.24 -6.27
N GLY A 47 -2.89 4.05 -6.48
CA GLY A 47 -2.28 3.00 -7.30
C GLY A 47 -3.09 1.71 -7.33
N ILE A 48 -2.60 0.60 -7.88
CA ILE A 48 -1.28 0.45 -8.52
C ILE A 48 -1.44 0.01 -9.97
N LYS A 49 -2.14 -1.11 -10.25
CA LYS A 49 -2.20 -1.64 -11.62
C LYS A 49 -3.43 -2.50 -11.89
N THR A 50 -4.01 -2.29 -13.08
CA THR A 50 -4.99 -3.17 -13.71
C THR A 50 -4.32 -4.14 -14.68
N GLY A 51 -4.89 -5.33 -14.84
CA GLY A 51 -4.47 -6.30 -15.85
C GLY A 51 -5.63 -7.19 -16.28
N HIS A 52 -5.70 -7.54 -17.57
CA HIS A 52 -6.73 -8.43 -18.10
C HIS A 52 -6.14 -9.33 -19.18
N THR A 53 -6.45 -10.62 -19.10
CA THR A 53 -6.26 -11.57 -20.20
C THR A 53 -7.41 -12.57 -20.19
N SER A 54 -7.75 -13.16 -21.35
CA SER A 54 -8.84 -14.13 -21.46
C SER A 54 -8.64 -15.36 -20.55
N LYS A 55 -7.38 -15.70 -20.22
CA LYS A 55 -7.05 -16.83 -19.32
C LYS A 55 -7.06 -16.43 -17.84
N ALA A 56 -6.63 -15.22 -17.50
CA ALA A 56 -6.49 -14.79 -16.10
C ALA A 56 -7.69 -13.97 -15.57
N GLY A 57 -8.64 -13.61 -16.43
CA GLY A 57 -9.73 -12.71 -16.08
C GLY A 57 -9.26 -11.29 -15.77
N TYR A 58 -10.06 -10.57 -14.99
CA TYR A 58 -9.78 -9.19 -14.60
C TYR A 58 -9.06 -9.10 -13.26
N ASN A 59 -7.86 -8.53 -13.26
CA ASN A 59 -7.00 -8.37 -12.09
C ASN A 59 -6.84 -6.90 -11.74
N LEU A 60 -6.81 -6.60 -10.44
CA LEU A 60 -6.58 -5.26 -9.92
C LEU A 60 -5.75 -5.34 -8.64
N VAL A 61 -4.62 -4.63 -8.63
CA VAL A 61 -3.89 -4.29 -7.41
C VAL A 61 -4.17 -2.83 -7.13
N ALA A 62 -4.87 -2.54 -6.04
CA ALA A 62 -5.23 -1.19 -5.63
C ALA A 62 -4.62 -0.85 -4.28
N SER A 63 -4.14 0.38 -4.14
CA SER A 63 -3.64 0.94 -2.89
C SER A 63 -4.42 2.20 -2.56
N ALA A 64 -4.84 2.32 -1.30
CA ALA A 64 -5.53 3.48 -0.79
C ALA A 64 -5.00 3.89 0.58
N THR A 65 -5.21 5.15 0.93
CA THR A 65 -4.83 5.71 2.24
C THR A 65 -6.00 6.37 2.93
N GLU A 66 -6.06 6.23 4.25
CA GLU A 66 -6.95 6.99 5.12
C GLU A 66 -6.15 7.44 6.36
N GLY A 67 -5.93 8.75 6.48
CA GLY A 67 -5.05 9.30 7.53
C GLY A 67 -3.63 8.75 7.44
N GLN A 68 -3.18 8.04 8.47
CA GLN A 68 -1.87 7.38 8.53
C GLN A 68 -1.90 5.92 8.05
N MET A 69 -3.09 5.35 7.84
CA MET A 69 -3.28 3.97 7.47
C MET A 69 -3.26 3.81 5.94
N ARG A 70 -2.50 2.82 5.47
CA ARG A 70 -2.46 2.44 4.05
C ARG A 70 -2.84 0.99 3.89
N LEU A 71 -3.76 0.73 2.96
CA LEU A 71 -4.19 -0.62 2.61
C LEU A 71 -3.88 -0.93 1.15
N ILE A 72 -3.45 -2.17 0.91
CA ILE A 72 -3.19 -2.71 -0.42
C ILE A 72 -4.11 -3.90 -0.63
N SER A 73 -4.93 -3.85 -1.67
CA SER A 73 -5.79 -4.95 -2.10
C SER A 73 -5.28 -5.54 -3.40
N ALA A 74 -5.34 -6.86 -3.53
CA ALA A 74 -5.02 -7.57 -4.76
C ALA A 74 -6.17 -8.53 -5.08
N VAL A 75 -6.99 -8.17 -6.05
CA VAL A 75 -8.08 -8.99 -6.56
C VAL A 75 -7.65 -9.62 -7.88
N MET A 76 -7.78 -10.94 -7.97
CA MET A 76 -7.42 -11.71 -9.15
C MET A 76 -8.61 -12.52 -9.67
N GLY A 77 -8.69 -12.73 -10.99
CA GLY A 77 -9.73 -13.57 -11.59
C GLY A 77 -11.13 -12.96 -11.57
N GLY A 78 -11.25 -11.63 -11.55
CA GLY A 78 -12.53 -10.94 -11.64
C GLY A 78 -13.28 -11.32 -12.92
N ARG A 79 -14.60 -11.53 -12.82
CA ARG A 79 -15.44 -11.97 -13.95
C ARG A 79 -15.80 -10.85 -14.92
N THR A 80 -15.84 -9.60 -14.44
CA THR A 80 -16.27 -8.44 -15.23
C THR A 80 -15.34 -7.26 -15.02
N TYR A 81 -15.31 -6.36 -16.01
CA TYR A 81 -14.49 -5.14 -15.96
C TYR A 81 -14.83 -4.27 -14.73
N LYS A 82 -16.12 -3.95 -14.51
CA LYS A 82 -16.56 -3.16 -13.35
C LYS A 82 -16.49 -3.94 -12.03
N GLY A 83 -16.59 -5.27 -12.10
CA GLY A 83 -16.57 -6.15 -10.93
C GLY A 83 -15.25 -6.04 -10.16
N ARG A 84 -14.10 -6.02 -10.85
CA ARG A 84 -12.80 -5.92 -10.17
C ARG A 84 -12.69 -4.66 -9.29
N GLU A 85 -13.26 -3.55 -9.76
CA GLU A 85 -13.22 -2.24 -9.09
C GLU A 85 -14.14 -2.23 -7.89
N THR A 86 -15.35 -2.78 -8.07
CA THR A 86 -16.36 -2.92 -7.02
C THR A 86 -15.88 -3.82 -5.88
N GLU A 87 -15.29 -4.97 -6.21
CA GLU A 87 -14.78 -5.90 -5.19
C GLU A 87 -13.55 -5.35 -4.47
N SER A 88 -12.64 -4.69 -5.19
CA SER A 88 -11.48 -4.03 -4.54
C SER A 88 -11.92 -2.89 -3.63
N LYS A 89 -12.91 -2.08 -4.06
CA LYS A 89 -13.51 -1.03 -3.24
C LYS A 89 -14.13 -1.59 -1.97
N LYS A 90 -14.90 -2.68 -2.05
CA LYS A 90 -15.48 -3.35 -0.87
C LYS A 90 -14.41 -3.78 0.12
N LEU A 91 -13.32 -4.39 -0.35
CA LEU A 91 -12.22 -4.81 0.53
C LEU A 91 -11.53 -3.63 1.21
N LEU A 92 -11.24 -2.56 0.47
CA LEU A 92 -10.60 -1.36 1.02
C LEU A 92 -11.50 -0.67 2.03
N THR A 93 -12.77 -0.42 1.69
CA THR A 93 -13.74 0.20 2.62
C THR A 93 -13.97 -0.66 3.86
N TRP A 94 -14.03 -1.99 3.72
CA TRP A 94 -14.14 -2.89 4.86
C TRP A 94 -12.89 -2.81 5.76
N GLY A 95 -11.69 -2.81 5.16
CA GLY A 95 -10.44 -2.72 5.90
C GLY A 95 -10.33 -1.43 6.72
N PHE A 96 -10.63 -0.27 6.11
CA PHE A 96 -10.60 0.99 6.84
C PHE A 96 -11.67 1.11 7.92
N ARG A 97 -12.82 0.46 7.75
CA ARG A 97 -13.92 0.52 8.73
C ARG A 97 -13.66 -0.31 9.99
N PHE A 98 -12.98 -1.44 9.86
CA PHE A 98 -12.84 -2.42 10.95
C PHE A 98 -11.44 -2.51 11.54
N PHE A 99 -10.43 -1.93 10.89
CA PHE A 99 -9.05 -2.01 11.32
C PHE A 99 -8.44 -0.62 11.40
N GLU A 100 -7.51 -0.47 12.34
CA GLU A 100 -6.69 0.71 12.48
C GLU A 100 -5.23 0.26 12.64
N THR A 101 -4.31 0.97 11.99
CA THR A 101 -2.88 0.73 12.13
C THR A 101 -2.30 1.69 13.16
N VAL A 102 -1.87 1.16 14.30
CA VAL A 102 -1.19 1.93 15.35
C VAL A 102 0.32 1.75 15.27
N ASN A 103 1.06 2.82 15.53
CA ASN A 103 2.53 2.80 15.62
C ASN A 103 2.97 3.07 17.07
N PRO A 104 3.03 2.03 17.92
CA PRO A 104 3.28 2.20 19.35
C PRO A 104 4.74 2.57 19.67
N LEU A 105 5.69 2.14 18.83
CA LEU A 105 7.12 2.23 19.11
C LEU A 105 7.92 2.57 17.85
N LYS A 106 8.73 3.62 17.95
CA LYS A 106 9.65 4.04 16.90
C LYS A 106 11.03 3.41 17.09
N ALA A 107 11.74 3.17 15.99
CA ALA A 107 13.12 2.70 16.05
C ALA A 107 13.99 3.64 16.89
N GLY A 108 14.88 3.07 17.70
CA GLY A 108 15.83 3.82 18.54
C GLY A 108 15.22 4.52 19.76
N LYS A 109 13.89 4.46 19.97
CA LYS A 109 13.30 4.84 21.26
C LYS A 109 13.52 3.70 22.25
N GLU A 110 14.11 4.03 23.39
CA GLU A 110 14.24 3.10 24.52
C GLU A 110 12.86 2.58 24.92
N PHE A 111 12.73 1.26 24.91
CA PHE A 111 11.54 0.54 25.35
C PHE A 111 11.72 -0.01 26.76
N ALA A 112 12.89 -0.58 27.02
CA ALA A 112 13.25 -1.15 28.30
C ALA A 112 14.75 -0.97 28.56
N SER A 113 15.17 -1.04 29.82
CA SER A 113 16.59 -1.15 30.16
C SER A 113 16.81 -2.36 31.04
N GLU A 114 17.83 -3.14 30.70
CA GLU A 114 18.22 -4.35 31.45
C GLU A 114 19.65 -4.19 31.99
N PRO A 115 19.98 -4.77 33.15
CA PRO A 115 21.33 -4.72 33.68
C PRO A 115 22.30 -5.47 32.75
N ALA A 116 23.45 -4.85 32.47
CA ALA A 116 24.50 -5.43 31.65
C ALA A 116 25.72 -5.73 32.53
N TRP A 117 26.19 -6.98 32.48
CA TRP A 117 27.35 -7.44 33.25
C TRP A 117 28.60 -7.42 32.37
N PHE A 118 29.75 -7.07 32.97
CA PHE A 118 31.06 -6.99 32.28
C PHE A 118 31.12 -5.97 31.11
N GLY A 119 30.16 -5.04 31.05
CA GLY A 119 30.13 -3.96 30.08
C GLY A 119 30.78 -2.68 30.61
N ASN A 120 31.01 -1.72 29.72
CA ASN A 120 31.45 -0.38 30.11
C ASN A 120 30.29 0.47 30.71
N THR A 121 29.07 -0.05 30.70
CA THR A 121 27.84 0.55 31.24
C THR A 121 27.04 -0.49 32.00
N ASP A 122 26.46 -0.10 33.13
CA ASP A 122 25.70 -0.99 34.04
C ASP A 122 24.32 -1.41 33.50
N ARG A 123 23.81 -0.70 32.49
CA ARG A 123 22.50 -0.97 31.87
C ARG A 123 22.58 -0.89 30.35
N ALA A 124 21.93 -1.83 29.68
CA ALA A 124 21.73 -1.82 28.24
C ALA A 124 20.33 -1.26 27.92
N SER A 125 20.28 -0.23 27.08
CA SER A 125 19.03 0.30 26.52
C SER A 125 18.54 -0.63 25.42
N LEU A 126 17.36 -1.21 25.60
CA LEU A 126 16.70 -2.06 24.63
C LEU A 126 15.73 -1.20 23.82
N ALA A 127 15.98 -1.14 22.52
CA ALA A 127 15.16 -0.44 21.56
C ALA A 127 14.88 -1.33 20.35
N LEU A 128 13.84 -0.98 19.59
CA LEU A 128 13.59 -1.62 18.31
C LEU A 128 14.61 -1.15 17.28
N ILE A 129 15.13 -2.10 16.51
CA ILE A 129 15.99 -1.83 15.35
C ILE A 129 15.17 -1.25 14.19
N LYS A 130 13.87 -1.59 14.12
CA LYS A 130 12.96 -1.12 13.08
C LYS A 130 11.60 -0.74 13.67
N THR A 131 11.05 0.37 13.22
CA THR A 131 9.70 0.83 13.56
C THR A 131 8.66 -0.17 13.04
N PHE A 132 7.63 -0.47 13.84
CA PHE A 132 6.47 -1.21 13.35
C PHE A 132 5.78 -0.37 12.26
N THR A 133 5.82 -0.85 11.02
CA THR A 133 5.26 -0.19 9.83
C THR A 133 4.20 -1.07 9.19
#